data_AF-A0A7C4H6V4-F1
#
_entry.id   AF-A0A7C4H6V4-F1
#
_cell.length_a   1.000
_cell.length_b   1.000
_cell.length_c   1.000
_cell.angle_alpha   90.00
_cell.angle_beta   90.00
_cell.angle_gamma   90.00
#
_symmetry.space_group_name_H-M   'P 1'
#
loop_
_entity.id
_entity.type
_entity.pdbx_description
1 polymer ?
#
loop_
_entity_poly.entity_id
_entity_poly.type
_entity_poly.pdbx_seq_one_letter_code
_entity_poly.pdbx_strand_id
1 'polypeptide(L)'
;MEKTRVFGLPLTQGRWIFVALGFLANVCMGSVYAFSVFRKPLENLWGISATQSGLPFMIFLAVFALGMAFAGSLVENWGPRKTGIL
;
A
#
# COMPACT_ATOMS: atom_id res chain seq x y z
N MET A 1 -12.25 -22.17 -28.37
CA MET A 1 -12.26 -21.14 -27.31
C MET A 1 -11.39 -21.64 -26.17
N GLU A 2 -10.19 -21.10 -26.03
CA GLU A 2 -9.28 -21.47 -24.94
C GLU A 2 -9.94 -21.12 -23.61
N LYS A 3 -10.17 -22.13 -22.76
CA LYS A 3 -10.88 -21.97 -21.50
C LYS A 3 -9.89 -21.41 -20.48
N THR A 4 -9.57 -20.13 -20.58
CA THR A 4 -8.67 -19.44 -19.65
C THR A 4 -9.21 -19.64 -18.24
N ARG A 5 -8.45 -20.37 -17.40
CA ARG A 5 -8.81 -20.60 -16.00
C ARG A 5 -7.91 -19.76 -15.13
N VAL A 6 -8.50 -19.09 -14.16
CA VAL A 6 -7.78 -18.26 -13.19
C VAL A 6 -7.74 -19.06 -11.90
N PHE A 7 -6.54 -19.45 -11.45
CA PHE A 7 -6.34 -20.35 -10.30
C PHE A 7 -7.14 -21.68 -10.38
N GLY A 8 -7.33 -22.22 -11.58
CA GLY A 8 -8.10 -23.47 -11.80
C GLY A 8 -9.62 -23.30 -11.83
N LEU A 9 -10.14 -22.11 -11.53
CA LEU A 9 -11.56 -21.75 -11.52
C LEU A 9 -12.03 -21.17 -12.87
N PRO A 10 -13.34 -21.24 -13.19
CA PRO A 10 -13.92 -20.52 -14.31
C PRO A 10 -13.77 -19.00 -14.12
N LEU A 11 -13.60 -18.25 -15.23
CA LEU A 11 -13.29 -16.81 -15.24
C LEU A 11 -14.19 -15.96 -14.34
N THR A 12 -15.49 -16.25 -14.32
CA THR A 12 -16.48 -15.52 -13.52
C THR A 12 -16.23 -15.63 -12.02
N GLN A 13 -15.76 -16.78 -11.54
CA GLN A 13 -15.41 -16.98 -10.13
C GLN A 13 -13.96 -16.60 -9.83
N GLY A 14 -13.01 -16.97 -10.70
CA GLY A 14 -11.60 -16.69 -10.50
C GLY A 14 -11.25 -15.19 -10.44
N ARG A 15 -12.03 -14.32 -11.11
CA ARG A 15 -11.85 -12.86 -11.06
C ARG A 15 -11.96 -12.29 -9.64
N TRP A 16 -12.84 -12.84 -8.80
CA TRP A 16 -13.08 -12.31 -7.45
C TRP A 16 -11.87 -12.45 -6.53
N ILE A 17 -10.96 -13.38 -6.84
CA ILE A 17 -9.70 -13.55 -6.10
C ILE A 17 -8.84 -12.29 -6.22
N PHE A 18 -8.81 -11.61 -7.37
CA PHE A 18 -8.07 -10.36 -7.52
C PHE A 18 -8.62 -9.23 -6.63
N VAL A 19 -9.94 -9.20 -6.41
CA VAL A 19 -10.58 -8.23 -5.50
C VAL A 19 -10.15 -8.51 -4.06
N ALA A 20 -10.18 -9.78 -3.63
CA ALA A 20 -9.73 -10.16 -2.29
C ALA A 20 -8.24 -9.85 -2.06
N LEU A 21 -7.39 -10.12 -3.06
CA LEU A 21 -5.96 -9.78 -3.02
C LEU A 21 -5.74 -8.26 -2.94
N GLY A 22 -6.46 -7.47 -3.74
CA GLY A 22 -6.38 -6.01 -3.70
C GLY A 22 -6.87 -5.44 -2.36
N PHE A 23 -7.93 -6.03 -1.79
CA PHE A 23 -8.41 -5.68 -0.45
C PHE A 23 -7.34 -5.95 0.61
N LEU A 24 -6.73 -7.13 0.61
CA LEU A 24 -5.67 -7.49 1.55
C LEU A 24 -4.46 -6.53 1.45
N ALA A 25 -4.05 -6.18 0.22
CA ALA A 25 -2.98 -5.21 0.01
C ALA A 25 -3.32 -3.83 0.59
N ASN A 26 -4.56 -3.36 0.44
CA ASN A 26 -5.01 -2.10 1.03
C ASN A 26 -5.04 -2.14 2.56
N VAL A 27 -5.43 -3.27 3.15
CA VAL A 27 -5.36 -3.46 4.61
C VAL A 27 -3.91 -3.36 5.10
N CYS A 28 -2.96 -3.99 4.40
CA CYS A 28 -1.53 -3.89 4.73
C CYS A 28 -1.00 -2.45 4.61
N MET A 29 -1.46 -1.68 3.62
CA MET A 29 -1.09 -0.26 3.51
C MET A 29 -1.58 0.57 4.70
N GLY A 30 -2.70 0.20 5.31
CA GLY A 30 -3.21 0.82 6.54
C GLY A 30 -2.28 0.69 7.75
N SER A 31 -1.28 -0.19 7.71
CA SER A 31 -0.29 -0.35 8.79
C SER A 31 0.47 0.94 9.09
N VAL A 32 0.60 1.85 8.13
CA VAL A 32 1.20 3.17 8.34
C VAL A 32 0.47 3.99 9.42
N TYR A 33 -0.82 3.72 9.67
CA TYR A 33 -1.59 4.36 10.73
C TYR A 33 -1.07 4.03 12.13
N ALA A 34 -0.33 2.91 12.30
CA ALA A 34 0.28 2.55 13.56
C ALA A 34 1.22 3.64 14.11
N PHE A 35 1.78 4.49 13.24
CA PHE A 35 2.57 5.65 13.65
C PHE A 35 1.80 6.59 14.62
N SER A 36 0.47 6.66 14.50
CA SER A 36 -0.37 7.48 15.38
C SER A 36 -0.26 7.09 16.86
N VAL A 37 -0.03 5.81 17.17
CA VAL A 37 0.15 5.29 18.53
C VAL A 37 1.45 5.81 19.15
N PHE A 38 2.49 5.97 18.33
CA PHE A 38 3.80 6.44 18.79
C PHE A 38 3.85 7.96 19.01
N ARG A 39 2.94 8.73 18.41
CA ARG A 39 2.95 10.20 18.51
C ARG A 39 2.87 10.71 19.95
N LYS A 40 1.90 10.24 20.74
CA LYS A 40 1.72 10.69 22.14
C LYS A 40 2.93 10.38 23.03
N PRO A 41 3.47 9.15 23.03
CA PRO A 41 4.73 8.87 23.73
C PRO A 41 5.89 9.77 23.28
N LEU A 42 6.02 10.03 21.98
CA LEU A 42 7.10 10.85 21.41
C LEU A 42 7.01 12.32 21.84
N GLU A 43 5.80 12.87 21.82
CA GLU A 43 5.49 14.23 22.31
C GLU A 43 5.88 14.37 23.79
N ASN A 44 5.55 13.36 24.61
CA ASN A 44 5.87 13.37 26.03
C ASN A 44 7.37 13.20 26.31
N LEU A 45 8.07 12.36 25.54
CA LEU A 45 9.50 12.08 25.73
C LEU A 45 10.40 13.26 25.33
N TRP A 46 10.03 13.98 24.28
CA TRP A 46 10.85 15.07 23.72
C TRP A 46 10.25 16.46 23.92
N GLY A 47 9.06 16.58 24.53
CA GLY A 47 8.39 17.86 24.74
C GLY A 47 8.02 18.58 23.43
N ILE A 48 7.88 17.83 22.33
CA ILE A 48 7.65 18.37 20.99
C ILE A 48 6.16 18.58 20.71
N SER A 49 5.84 19.52 19.82
CA SER A 49 4.44 19.77 19.44
C SER A 49 3.88 18.65 18.57
N ALA A 50 2.55 18.56 18.51
CA ALA A 50 1.83 17.62 17.64
C ALA A 50 2.19 17.78 16.14
N THR A 51 2.61 18.95 15.70
CA THR A 51 3.04 19.17 14.32
C THR A 51 4.39 18.51 14.07
N GLN A 52 5.32 18.62 15.03
CA GLN A 52 6.66 18.03 14.93
C GLN A 52 6.60 16.51 15.06
N SER A 53 5.76 15.97 15.95
CA SER A 53 5.56 14.52 16.07
C SER A 53 4.94 13.90 14.82
N GLY A 54 4.14 14.68 14.08
CA GLY A 54 3.50 14.25 12.84
C GLY A 54 4.37 14.38 11.59
N LEU A 55 5.46 15.14 11.65
CA LEU A 55 6.31 15.43 10.50
C LEU A 55 6.83 14.17 9.79
N PRO A 56 7.31 13.12 10.50
CA PRO A 56 7.79 11.90 9.85
C PRO A 56 6.71 11.21 9.00
N PHE A 57 5.47 11.20 9.50
CA PHE A 57 4.33 10.63 8.77
C PHE A 57 3.98 11.44 7.52
N MET A 58 4.01 12.77 7.62
CA MET A 58 3.76 13.65 6.46
C MET A 58 4.83 13.47 5.38
N ILE A 59 6.10 13.39 5.77
CA ILE A 59 7.21 13.14 4.84
C ILE A 59 7.05 11.77 4.18
N PHE A 60 6.74 10.74 4.96
CA PHE A 60 6.46 9.41 4.42
C PHE A 60 5.35 9.44 3.36
N LEU A 61 4.21 10.09 3.65
CA LEU A 61 3.11 10.23 2.69
C LEU A 61 3.50 11.01 1.43
N ALA A 62 4.31 12.06 1.57
CA ALA A 62 4.80 12.84 0.44
C ALA A 62 5.70 12.00 -0.47
N VAL A 63 6.65 11.27 0.10
CA VAL A 63 7.55 10.36 -0.64
C VAL A 63 6.76 9.22 -1.26
N PHE A 64 5.78 8.66 -0.54
CA PHE A 64 4.88 7.63 -1.05
C PHE A 64 4.08 8.13 -2.27
N ALA A 65 3.50 9.32 -2.20
CA ALA A 65 2.74 9.91 -3.30
C ALA A 65 3.62 10.14 -4.55
N LEU A 66 4.84 10.65 -4.35
CA LEU A 66 5.82 10.81 -5.43
C LEU A 66 6.22 9.45 -6.02
N GLY A 67 6.49 8.46 -5.17
CA GLY A 67 6.81 7.09 -5.59
C GLY A 67 5.68 6.45 -6.41
N MET A 68 4.43 6.67 -6.02
CA MET A 68 3.25 6.18 -6.75
C MET A 68 3.15 6.76 -8.17
N ALA A 69 3.57 8.01 -8.38
CA ALA A 69 3.61 8.60 -9.72
C ALA A 69 4.59 7.83 -10.65
N PHE A 70 5.72 7.37 -10.13
CA PHE A 70 6.67 6.55 -10.89
C PHE A 70 6.24 5.08 -11.01
N ALA A 71 5.59 4.55 -9.96
CA ALA A 71 5.13 3.17 -9.92
C ALA A 71 4.17 2.84 -11.08
N GLY A 72 3.34 3.78 -11.52
CA GLY A 72 2.43 3.59 -12.67
C GLY A 72 3.17 3.22 -13.95
N SER A 73 4.23 3.96 -14.29
CA SER A 73 5.07 3.65 -15.47
C SER A 73 5.83 2.33 -15.30
N LEU A 74 6.24 1.99 -14.07
CA LEU A 74 6.91 0.72 -13.78
C LEU A 74 5.97 -0.49 -13.94
N VAL A 75 4.70 -0.36 -13.53
CA VAL A 75 3.67 -1.40 -13.72
C VAL A 75 3.43 -1.67 -15.21
N GLU A 76 3.39 -0.63 -16.05
CA GLU A 76 3.19 -0.77 -17.49
C GLU A 76 4.32 -1.58 -18.16
N ASN A 77 5.57 -1.33 -17.76
CA ASN A 77 6.73 -1.98 -18.35
C ASN A 77 7.03 -3.39 -17.78
N TRP A 78 6.89 -3.59 -16.46
CA TRP A 78 7.32 -4.83 -15.80
C TRP A 78 6.18 -5.79 -15.46
N GLY A 79 4.93 -5.31 -15.61
CA GLY A 79 3.73 -6.03 -15.24
C GLY A 79 3.47 -6.01 -13.73
N PRO A 80 2.19 -6.13 -13.32
CA PRO A 80 1.74 -5.88 -11.95
C PRO A 80 2.34 -6.83 -10.90
N ARG A 81 2.71 -8.07 -11.28
CA ARG A 81 3.27 -9.05 -10.35
C ARG A 81 4.70 -8.71 -9.92
N LYS A 82 5.53 -8.24 -10.85
CA LYS A 82 6.94 -7.89 -10.53
C LYS A 82 7.00 -6.58 -9.76
N THR A 83 6.21 -5.60 -10.18
CA THR A 83 6.16 -4.29 -9.53
C THR A 83 5.56 -4.36 -8.12
N GLY A 84 4.62 -5.26 -7.85
CA GLY A 84 4.06 -5.43 -6.50
C GLY A 84 4.96 -6.16 -5.50
N ILE A 85 6.05 -6.80 -5.95
CA ILE A 85 7.04 -7.46 -5.08
C ILE A 85 8.21 -6.51 -4.77
N LEU A 86 8.45 -5.54 -5.65
CA LEU A 86 9.50 -4.52 -5.51
C LEU A 86 9.09 -3.45 -4.49
#